data_AF-A0A7S1S1V4-F1
#
_entry.id   AF-A0A7S1S1V4-F1
#
_cell.length_a   1.000
_cell.length_b   1.000
_cell.length_c   1.000
_cell.angle_alpha   90.00
_cell.angle_beta   90.00
_cell.angle_gamma   90.00
#
_symmetry.space_group_name_H-M   'P 1'
#
loop_
_entity.id
_entity.type
_entity.pdbx_description
1 polymer ?
#
loop_
_entity_poly.entity_id
_entity_poly.type
_entity_poly.pdbx_seq_one_letter_code
_entity_poly.pdbx_strand_id
1 'polypeptide(L)'
;RDHNQLNAHVKNVLDSAKTFSDGVLTGLRKFFEEFMQTSFTTLVGLLRSTLVARAARMSRSEEFNRPKLLNFVSWTLEFHRHHYMADVQKAREAHETVPVIDIASIQGAIDLDMLQFISARLREYGKESNIHASHLVVVLRALSQQVKTIALVMESKDSDTRDCGEILTQNMVKDDIMAHLAWIMKNFKTSSHDPRVLSYAVEVFHYMLRLMGEIVERKGSKLEFRVERQHGVRMQQASTTATKEVASLADARVIENLFHLLEKYKRQSAALTSMLVKLIYQIIRVQPTNIVVFFELSYFVRIFRMSSDPLLRDKKMGLQYQELVSLLQYVLRQFFKCAEINGCVFVELLFRKITHENPKEALLESHTNEFQAILDNYEDEEYKVRILDRIAAGETLEAMKS
;
A
#
# COMPACT_ATOMS: atom_id res chain seq x y z
N ARG A 1 -7.87 -11.74 8.91
CA ARG A 1 -8.53 -12.81 9.67
C ARG A 1 -10.05 -12.74 9.51
N ASP A 2 -10.68 -11.59 9.77
CA ASP A 2 -12.14 -11.41 9.69
C ASP A 2 -12.77 -11.67 8.31
N HIS A 3 -12.09 -11.31 7.22
CA HIS A 3 -12.61 -11.58 5.87
C HIS A 3 -12.64 -13.07 5.51
N ASN A 4 -11.74 -13.86 6.09
CA ASN A 4 -11.75 -15.32 5.96
C ASN A 4 -12.79 -15.96 6.90
N GLN A 5 -13.17 -15.30 8.00
CA GLN A 5 -14.28 -15.73 8.87
C GLN A 5 -15.67 -15.43 8.27
N LEU A 6 -15.76 -14.48 7.34
CA LEU A 6 -16.98 -14.16 6.59
C LEU A 6 -17.26 -15.15 5.44
N ASN A 7 -16.24 -15.89 4.98
CA ASN A 7 -16.44 -16.91 3.96
C ASN A 7 -17.01 -18.18 4.61
N ALA A 8 -18.27 -18.51 4.33
CA ALA A 8 -18.96 -19.67 4.90
C ALA A 8 -18.20 -20.99 4.69
N HIS A 9 -17.49 -21.14 3.57
CA HIS A 9 -16.68 -22.33 3.31
C HIS A 9 -15.42 -22.42 4.18
N VAL A 10 -14.82 -21.28 4.55
CA VAL A 10 -13.65 -21.23 5.43
C VAL A 10 -14.06 -21.32 6.90
N LYS A 11 -15.20 -20.70 7.25
CA LYS A 11 -15.80 -20.78 8.59
C LYS A 11 -16.16 -22.21 8.95
N ASN A 12 -16.84 -22.93 8.05
CA ASN A 12 -17.18 -24.35 8.26
C ASN A 12 -15.94 -25.22 8.43
N VAL A 13 -14.81 -24.92 7.74
CA VAL A 13 -13.56 -25.66 7.89
C VAL A 13 -12.84 -25.34 9.20
N LEU A 14 -12.89 -24.08 9.67
CA LEU A 14 -12.31 -23.69 10.97
C LEU A 14 -13.11 -24.27 12.14
N ASP A 15 -14.44 -24.27 12.04
CA ASP A 15 -15.34 -24.80 13.06
C ASP A 15 -15.37 -26.35 13.07
N SER A 16 -15.01 -26.99 11.93
CA SER A 16 -14.88 -28.45 11.80
C SER A 16 -13.44 -28.96 11.82
N ALA A 17 -12.45 -28.08 12.02
CA ALA A 17 -11.05 -28.47 12.10
C ALA A 17 -10.84 -29.32 13.35
N LYS A 18 -10.98 -30.64 13.20
CA LYS A 18 -10.39 -31.61 14.10
C LYS A 18 -8.94 -31.16 14.27
N THR A 19 -8.56 -30.81 15.50
CA THR A 19 -7.16 -30.52 15.84
C THR A 19 -6.32 -31.67 15.34
N PHE A 20 -5.54 -31.42 14.29
CA PHE A 20 -4.55 -32.38 13.80
C PHE A 20 -3.60 -32.70 14.96
N SER A 21 -3.20 -33.97 15.09
CA SER A 21 -2.22 -34.32 16.10
C SER A 21 -0.90 -33.60 15.82
N ASP A 22 -0.15 -33.28 16.88
CA ASP A 22 1.14 -32.60 16.77
C ASP A 22 2.12 -33.37 15.86
N GLY A 23 2.00 -34.70 15.78
CA GLY A 23 2.75 -35.54 14.86
C GLY A 23 2.44 -35.25 13.38
N VAL A 24 1.19 -35.01 13.01
CA VAL A 24 0.79 -34.66 11.63
C VAL A 24 1.31 -33.26 11.28
N LEU A 25 1.17 -32.29 12.19
CA LEU A 25 1.68 -30.93 11.97
C LEU A 25 3.21 -30.91 11.83
N THR A 26 3.90 -31.70 12.65
CA THR A 26 5.35 -31.87 12.56
C THR A 26 5.76 -32.55 11.26
N GLY A 27 5.03 -33.58 10.82
CA GLY A 27 5.26 -34.26 9.54
C GLY A 27 5.07 -33.32 8.34
N LEU A 28 3.99 -32.54 8.33
CA LEU A 28 3.74 -31.52 7.29
C LEU A 28 4.83 -30.46 7.27
N ARG A 29 5.27 -29.98 8.44
CA ARG A 29 6.37 -29.03 8.56
C ARG A 29 7.65 -29.57 7.90
N LYS A 30 8.07 -30.79 8.27
CA LYS A 30 9.27 -31.44 7.69
C LYS A 30 9.15 -31.61 6.18
N PHE A 31 7.98 -32.06 5.71
CA PHE A 31 7.72 -32.20 4.27
C PHE A 31 7.95 -30.87 3.53
N PHE A 32 7.41 -29.76 4.04
CA PHE A 32 7.59 -28.46 3.39
C PHE A 32 9.02 -27.93 3.49
N GLU A 33 9.73 -28.20 4.58
CA GLU A 33 11.16 -27.89 4.72
C GLU A 33 11.99 -28.61 3.65
N GLU A 34 11.82 -29.93 3.50
CA GLU A 34 12.51 -30.74 2.48
C GLU A 34 12.09 -30.35 1.05
N PHE A 35 10.81 -30.09 0.85
CA PHE A 35 10.27 -29.70 -0.45
C PHE A 35 10.84 -28.34 -0.92
N MET A 36 10.97 -27.37 -0.02
CA MET A 36 11.59 -26.07 -0.35
C MET A 36 13.05 -26.22 -0.75
N GLN A 37 13.81 -27.03 -0.02
CA GLN A 37 15.23 -27.24 -0.30
C GLN A 37 15.49 -28.00 -1.61
N THR A 38 14.58 -28.87 -2.04
CA THR A 38 14.85 -29.80 -3.15
C THR A 38 14.14 -29.44 -4.46
N SER A 39 12.87 -29.03 -4.38
CA SER A 39 11.96 -29.12 -5.53
C SER A 39 11.20 -27.83 -5.82
N PHE A 40 11.07 -26.93 -4.84
CA PHE A 40 10.24 -25.74 -4.97
C PHE A 40 10.64 -24.85 -6.15
N THR A 41 11.89 -24.42 -6.23
CA THR A 41 12.38 -23.52 -7.29
C THR A 41 12.11 -24.09 -8.68
N THR A 42 12.43 -25.37 -8.90
CA THR A 42 12.19 -26.07 -10.17
C THR A 42 10.71 -26.17 -10.50
N LEU A 43 9.87 -26.57 -9.53
CA LEU A 43 8.43 -26.70 -9.73
C LEU A 43 7.80 -25.34 -10.10
N VAL A 44 8.13 -24.28 -9.36
CA VAL A 44 7.59 -22.94 -9.61
C VAL A 44 8.04 -22.42 -10.97
N GLY A 45 9.31 -22.63 -11.36
CA GLY A 45 9.81 -22.28 -12.68
C GLY A 45 9.06 -22.98 -13.82
N LEU A 46 8.80 -24.28 -13.69
CA LEU A 46 8.03 -25.07 -14.67
C LEU A 46 6.57 -24.61 -14.76
N LEU A 47 5.93 -24.40 -13.63
CA LEU A 47 4.54 -23.94 -13.57
C LEU A 47 4.38 -22.56 -14.20
N ARG A 48 5.26 -21.62 -13.84
CA ARG A 48 5.29 -20.27 -14.43
C ARG A 48 5.48 -20.32 -15.94
N SER A 49 6.49 -21.05 -16.41
CA SER A 49 6.79 -21.17 -17.85
C SER A 49 5.61 -21.75 -18.63
N THR A 50 4.96 -22.78 -18.08
CA THR A 50 3.77 -23.39 -18.68
C THR A 50 2.61 -22.39 -18.77
N LEU A 51 2.38 -21.59 -17.73
CA LEU A 51 1.33 -20.57 -17.73
C LEU A 51 1.60 -19.44 -18.72
N VAL A 52 2.86 -19.03 -18.87
CA VAL A 52 3.26 -18.02 -19.86
C VAL A 52 3.06 -18.57 -21.28
N ALA A 53 3.54 -19.78 -21.57
CA ALA A 53 3.41 -20.40 -22.89
C ALA A 53 1.95 -20.63 -23.30
N ARG A 54 1.07 -20.93 -22.33
CA ARG A 54 -0.35 -21.19 -22.59
C ARG A 54 -1.24 -19.97 -22.49
N ALA A 55 -0.70 -18.78 -22.20
CA ALA A 55 -1.48 -17.58 -21.90
C ALA A 55 -2.54 -17.22 -22.98
N ALA A 56 -2.24 -17.41 -24.26
CA ALA A 56 -3.15 -17.12 -25.37
C ALA A 56 -4.23 -18.21 -25.60
N ARG A 57 -4.08 -19.40 -24.98
CA ARG A 57 -4.93 -20.58 -25.20
C ARG A 57 -5.65 -21.05 -23.93
N MET A 58 -5.61 -20.27 -22.84
CA MET A 58 -6.24 -20.65 -21.58
C MET A 58 -7.76 -20.71 -21.73
N SER A 59 -8.35 -21.86 -21.42
CA SER A 59 -9.81 -22.02 -21.32
C SER A 59 -10.33 -21.42 -20.00
N ARG A 60 -11.65 -21.20 -19.91
CA ARG A 60 -12.30 -20.79 -18.65
C ARG A 60 -12.05 -21.75 -17.48
N SER A 61 -11.83 -23.04 -17.75
CA SER A 61 -11.49 -24.02 -16.70
C SER A 61 -10.08 -23.84 -16.13
N GLU A 62 -9.19 -23.16 -16.84
CA GLU A 62 -7.80 -22.91 -16.44
C GLU A 62 -7.59 -21.51 -15.81
N GLU A 63 -8.63 -20.70 -15.72
CA GLU A 63 -8.59 -19.32 -15.19
C GLU A 63 -7.94 -19.24 -13.79
N PHE A 64 -8.21 -20.23 -12.93
CA PHE A 64 -7.69 -20.28 -11.57
C PHE A 64 -6.23 -20.75 -11.46
N ASN A 65 -5.58 -21.16 -12.53
CA ASN A 65 -4.21 -21.69 -12.45
C ASN A 65 -3.21 -20.59 -12.06
N ARG A 66 -3.38 -19.36 -12.56
CA ARG A 66 -2.53 -18.22 -12.17
C ARG A 66 -2.75 -17.84 -10.68
N PRO A 67 -3.98 -17.63 -10.18
CA PRO A 67 -4.22 -17.44 -8.75
C PRO A 67 -3.69 -18.55 -7.85
N LYS A 68 -3.78 -19.82 -8.28
CA LYS A 68 -3.27 -20.96 -7.51
C LYS A 68 -1.75 -20.89 -7.36
N LEU A 69 -1.03 -20.64 -8.44
CA LEU A 69 0.43 -20.45 -8.39
C LEU A 69 0.80 -19.29 -7.46
N LEU A 70 0.15 -18.14 -7.61
CA LEU A 70 0.45 -16.96 -6.80
C LEU A 70 0.13 -17.15 -5.32
N ASN A 71 -0.97 -17.85 -4.98
CA ASN A 71 -1.26 -18.20 -3.59
C ASN A 71 -0.24 -19.19 -3.02
N PHE A 72 0.18 -20.17 -3.82
CA PHE A 72 1.22 -21.12 -3.41
C PHE A 72 2.54 -20.40 -3.13
N VAL A 73 2.99 -19.55 -4.05
CA VAL A 73 4.17 -18.69 -3.87
C VAL A 73 4.04 -17.81 -2.62
N SER A 74 2.88 -17.16 -2.44
CA SER A 74 2.61 -16.32 -1.27
C SER A 74 2.77 -17.11 0.03
N TRP A 75 2.17 -18.29 0.10
CA TRP A 75 2.20 -19.13 1.29
C TRP A 75 3.60 -19.66 1.57
N THR A 76 4.34 -20.11 0.55
CA THR A 76 5.71 -20.62 0.73
C THR A 76 6.65 -19.52 1.22
N LEU A 77 6.55 -18.30 0.67
CA LEU A 77 7.34 -17.17 1.15
C LEU A 77 7.00 -16.81 2.61
N GLU A 78 5.72 -16.85 2.97
CA GLU A 78 5.27 -16.64 4.34
C GLU A 78 5.82 -17.72 5.29
N PHE A 79 5.72 -18.99 4.90
CA PHE A 79 6.25 -20.14 5.64
C PHE A 79 7.76 -20.03 5.85
N HIS A 80 8.52 -19.75 4.77
CA HIS A 80 9.97 -19.60 4.83
C HIS A 80 10.41 -18.49 5.77
N ARG A 81 9.78 -17.31 5.70
CA ARG A 81 10.08 -16.21 6.62
C ARG A 81 9.77 -16.55 8.07
N HIS A 82 8.66 -17.23 8.35
CA HIS A 82 8.32 -17.64 9.71
C HIS A 82 9.30 -18.68 10.26
N HIS A 83 9.73 -19.63 9.43
CA HIS A 83 10.75 -20.60 9.81
C HIS A 83 12.08 -19.90 10.13
N TYR A 84 12.56 -19.02 9.24
CA TYR A 84 13.75 -18.22 9.46
C TYR A 84 13.66 -17.37 10.75
N MET A 85 12.56 -16.66 10.97
CA MET A 85 12.36 -15.87 12.21
C MET A 85 12.39 -16.73 13.47
N ALA A 86 11.86 -17.96 13.42
CA ALA A 86 11.93 -18.88 14.55
C ALA A 86 13.38 -19.31 14.83
N ASP A 87 14.18 -19.54 13.80
CA ASP A 87 15.59 -19.91 13.97
C ASP A 87 16.45 -18.73 14.40
N VAL A 88 16.17 -17.52 13.92
CA VAL A 88 16.76 -16.28 14.45
C VAL A 88 16.47 -16.13 15.94
N GLN A 89 15.24 -16.41 16.37
CA GLN A 89 14.85 -16.32 17.78
C GLN A 89 15.60 -17.35 18.64
N LYS A 90 15.68 -18.60 18.18
CA LYS A 90 16.47 -19.65 18.87
C LYS A 90 17.95 -19.29 18.97
N ALA A 91 18.55 -18.79 17.88
CA ALA A 91 19.95 -18.37 17.88
C ALA A 91 20.19 -17.22 18.87
N ARG A 92 19.26 -16.27 18.98
CA ARG A 92 19.33 -15.19 19.97
C ARG A 92 19.25 -15.70 21.40
N GLU A 93 18.38 -16.67 21.67
CA GLU A 93 18.24 -17.31 22.98
C GLU A 93 19.47 -18.15 23.35
N ALA A 94 20.10 -18.78 22.36
CA ALA A 94 21.35 -19.53 22.51
C ALA A 94 22.63 -18.65 22.49
N HIS A 95 22.50 -17.33 22.31
CA HIS A 95 23.62 -16.40 22.09
C HIS A 95 24.54 -16.77 20.92
N GLU A 96 23.99 -17.44 19.90
CA GLU A 96 24.68 -17.85 18.69
C GLU A 96 24.60 -16.79 17.58
N THR A 97 25.41 -16.97 16.55
CA THR A 97 25.35 -16.11 15.35
C THR A 97 24.02 -16.31 14.63
N VAL A 98 23.35 -15.20 14.32
CA VAL A 98 22.10 -15.21 13.55
C VAL A 98 22.33 -15.92 12.20
N PRO A 99 21.51 -16.92 11.84
CA PRO A 99 21.65 -17.63 10.58
C PRO A 99 21.44 -16.69 9.39
N VAL A 100 22.05 -17.01 8.25
CA VAL A 100 21.79 -16.31 6.99
C VAL A 100 20.49 -16.85 6.40
N ILE A 101 19.67 -15.97 5.83
CA ILE A 101 18.46 -16.39 5.13
C ILE A 101 18.82 -17.16 3.86
N ASP A 102 18.29 -18.37 3.71
CA ASP A 102 18.50 -19.19 2.51
C ASP A 102 17.64 -18.67 1.36
N ILE A 103 18.26 -17.95 0.44
CA ILE A 103 17.58 -17.44 -0.76
C ILE A 103 17.44 -18.54 -1.82
N ALA A 104 18.36 -19.50 -1.88
CA ALA A 104 18.43 -20.46 -2.97
C ALA A 104 17.20 -21.38 -2.99
N SER A 105 16.74 -21.82 -1.81
CA SER A 105 15.53 -22.66 -1.69
C SER A 105 14.25 -21.95 -2.12
N ILE A 106 14.21 -20.61 -2.10
CA ILE A 106 13.04 -19.82 -2.50
C ILE A 106 13.24 -19.03 -3.80
N GLN A 107 14.35 -19.25 -4.51
CA GLN A 107 14.74 -18.47 -5.68
C GLN A 107 13.62 -18.40 -6.74
N GLY A 108 12.93 -19.51 -7.01
CA GLY A 108 11.85 -19.53 -8.02
C GLY A 108 10.65 -18.62 -7.68
N ALA A 109 10.55 -18.12 -6.46
CA ALA A 109 9.52 -17.18 -6.03
C ALA A 109 9.97 -15.71 -6.00
N ILE A 110 11.28 -15.44 -6.00
CA ILE A 110 11.82 -14.08 -5.91
C ILE A 110 12.79 -13.73 -7.05
N ASP A 111 12.97 -14.63 -8.02
CA ASP A 111 13.74 -14.36 -9.23
C ASP A 111 13.11 -13.27 -10.10
N LEU A 112 13.92 -12.73 -11.02
CA LEU A 112 13.49 -11.64 -11.90
C LEU A 112 12.28 -12.02 -12.75
N ASP A 113 12.21 -13.27 -13.19
CA ASP A 113 11.09 -13.75 -13.99
C ASP A 113 9.77 -13.81 -13.20
N MET A 114 9.81 -14.21 -11.93
CA MET A 114 8.62 -14.22 -11.07
C MET A 114 8.21 -12.79 -10.70
N LEU A 115 9.16 -11.88 -10.48
CA LEU A 115 8.88 -10.47 -10.28
C LEU A 115 8.18 -9.86 -11.50
N GLN A 116 8.70 -10.08 -12.70
CA GLN A 116 8.09 -9.64 -13.95
C GLN A 116 6.72 -10.28 -14.16
N PHE A 117 6.58 -11.58 -13.84
CA PHE A 117 5.29 -12.27 -13.93
C PHE A 117 4.25 -11.63 -13.02
N ILE A 118 4.60 -11.31 -11.77
CA ILE A 118 3.70 -10.66 -10.81
C ILE A 118 3.42 -9.20 -11.22
N SER A 119 4.42 -8.46 -11.67
CA SER A 119 4.25 -7.08 -12.14
C SER A 119 3.30 -6.99 -13.35
N ALA A 120 3.45 -7.90 -14.33
CA ALA A 120 2.54 -7.98 -15.46
C ALA A 120 1.08 -8.25 -15.03
N ARG A 121 0.87 -9.13 -14.04
CA ARG A 121 -0.47 -9.41 -13.50
C ARG A 121 -1.02 -8.26 -12.65
N LEU A 122 -0.16 -7.51 -11.95
CA LEU A 122 -0.53 -6.32 -11.18
C LEU A 122 -1.12 -5.27 -12.12
N ARG A 123 -0.48 -5.09 -13.28
CA ARG A 123 -0.96 -4.20 -14.32
C ARG A 123 -2.25 -4.70 -14.98
N GLU A 124 -2.29 -5.96 -15.39
CA GLU A 124 -3.46 -6.58 -16.05
C GLU A 124 -4.72 -6.46 -15.19
N TYR A 125 -4.65 -6.88 -13.92
CA TYR A 125 -5.80 -6.86 -13.02
C TYR A 125 -5.99 -5.51 -12.30
N GLY A 126 -5.00 -4.62 -12.35
CA GLY A 126 -5.08 -3.27 -11.84
C GLY A 126 -5.58 -2.30 -12.92
N LYS A 127 -4.64 -1.71 -13.66
CA LYS A 127 -4.91 -0.62 -14.62
C LYS A 127 -5.73 -1.07 -15.83
N GLU A 128 -5.42 -2.23 -16.41
CA GLU A 128 -6.05 -2.65 -17.68
C GLU A 128 -7.49 -3.15 -17.48
N SER A 129 -7.75 -3.84 -16.37
CA SER A 129 -9.09 -4.33 -16.01
C SER A 129 -9.91 -3.35 -15.15
N ASN A 130 -9.41 -2.13 -14.93
CA ASN A 130 -10.01 -1.15 -14.01
C ASN A 130 -10.37 -1.73 -12.63
N ILE A 131 -9.40 -2.43 -12.01
CA ILE A 131 -9.49 -3.12 -10.71
C ILE A 131 -10.38 -4.37 -10.74
N HIS A 132 -9.80 -5.50 -11.14
CA HIS A 132 -10.39 -6.82 -10.94
C HIS A 132 -10.10 -7.31 -9.51
N ALA A 133 -10.95 -6.94 -8.55
CA ALA A 133 -10.72 -7.15 -7.11
C ALA A 133 -10.23 -8.56 -6.72
N SER A 134 -10.92 -9.63 -7.13
CA SER A 134 -10.59 -11.01 -6.71
C SER A 134 -9.19 -11.47 -7.13
N HIS A 135 -8.81 -11.24 -8.39
CA HIS A 135 -7.50 -11.58 -8.93
C HIS A 135 -6.42 -10.65 -8.40
N LEU A 136 -6.72 -9.35 -8.32
CA LEU A 136 -5.78 -8.33 -7.85
C LEU A 136 -5.38 -8.54 -6.39
N VAL A 137 -6.31 -8.97 -5.51
CA VAL A 137 -5.99 -9.31 -4.12
C VAL A 137 -4.93 -10.41 -4.04
N VAL A 138 -5.01 -11.43 -4.90
CA VAL A 138 -4.03 -12.54 -4.92
C VAL A 138 -2.66 -12.04 -5.41
N VAL A 139 -2.63 -11.21 -6.44
CA VAL A 139 -1.39 -10.60 -6.94
C VAL A 139 -0.75 -9.72 -5.89
N LEU A 140 -1.52 -8.81 -5.29
CA LEU A 140 -1.02 -7.90 -4.25
C LEU A 140 -0.57 -8.64 -3.01
N ARG A 141 -1.24 -9.75 -2.66
CA ARG A 141 -0.77 -10.64 -1.58
C ARG A 141 0.59 -11.23 -1.94
N ALA A 142 0.75 -11.82 -3.12
CA ALA A 142 2.03 -12.41 -3.56
C ALA A 142 3.14 -11.37 -3.56
N LEU A 143 2.87 -10.18 -4.09
CA LEU A 143 3.78 -9.06 -4.10
C LEU A 143 4.16 -8.60 -2.68
N SER A 144 3.19 -8.49 -1.76
CA SER A 144 3.44 -8.20 -0.34
C SER A 144 4.39 -9.23 0.28
N GLN A 145 4.21 -10.51 -0.03
CA GLN A 145 5.11 -11.55 0.46
C GLN A 145 6.52 -11.44 -0.14
N GLN A 146 6.64 -11.13 -1.44
CA GLN A 146 7.94 -10.91 -2.08
C GLN A 146 8.70 -9.74 -1.44
N VAL A 147 8.06 -8.57 -1.31
CA VAL A 147 8.73 -7.38 -0.76
C VAL A 147 9.13 -7.59 0.70
N LYS A 148 8.29 -8.24 1.51
CA LYS A 148 8.65 -8.60 2.90
C LYS A 148 9.83 -9.56 2.97
N THR A 149 9.92 -10.52 2.06
CA THR A 149 11.06 -11.44 2.00
C THR A 149 12.32 -10.71 1.56
N ILE A 150 12.24 -9.86 0.53
CA ILE A 150 13.34 -9.03 0.06
C ILE A 150 13.84 -8.09 1.17
N ALA A 151 12.93 -7.55 1.99
CA ALA A 151 13.29 -6.74 3.15
C ALA A 151 14.16 -7.48 4.16
N LEU A 152 13.83 -8.74 4.47
CA LEU A 152 14.68 -9.57 5.35
C LEU A 152 16.02 -9.91 4.69
N VAL A 153 16.02 -10.14 3.38
CA VAL A 153 17.23 -10.38 2.60
C VAL A 153 18.17 -9.16 2.65
N MET A 154 17.63 -7.95 2.51
CA MET A 154 18.39 -6.70 2.61
C MET A 154 18.91 -6.39 4.02
N GLU A 155 18.30 -6.96 5.06
CA GLU A 155 18.76 -6.89 6.45
C GLU A 155 19.86 -7.92 6.77
N SER A 156 20.18 -8.84 5.85
CA SER A 156 21.19 -9.89 6.07
C SER A 156 22.58 -9.31 6.34
N LYS A 157 23.32 -9.96 7.26
CA LYS A 157 24.72 -9.65 7.56
C LYS A 157 25.65 -10.06 6.43
N ASP A 158 25.28 -11.07 5.66
CA ASP A 158 26.03 -11.52 4.50
C ASP A 158 25.91 -10.51 3.34
N SER A 159 27.04 -10.17 2.71
CA SER A 159 27.09 -9.14 1.67
C SER A 159 26.42 -9.60 0.39
N ASP A 160 26.69 -10.83 -0.04
CA ASP A 160 26.18 -11.37 -1.32
C ASP A 160 24.66 -11.53 -1.27
N THR A 161 24.14 -12.04 -0.15
CA THR A 161 22.70 -12.12 0.15
C THR A 161 22.06 -10.73 0.10
N ARG A 162 22.72 -9.73 0.67
CA ARG A 162 22.22 -8.35 0.71
C ARG A 162 22.20 -7.70 -0.67
N ASP A 163 23.25 -7.93 -1.47
CA ASP A 163 23.36 -7.43 -2.84
C ASP A 163 22.29 -8.04 -3.74
N CYS A 164 21.93 -9.32 -3.53
CA CYS A 164 20.76 -9.92 -4.15
C CYS A 164 19.48 -9.11 -3.85
N GLY A 165 19.23 -8.79 -2.57
CA GLY A 165 18.07 -7.99 -2.17
C GLY A 165 18.03 -6.60 -2.80
N GLU A 166 19.19 -5.97 -2.96
CA GLU A 166 19.31 -4.70 -3.67
C GLU A 166 18.95 -4.84 -5.16
N ILE A 167 19.52 -5.83 -5.86
CA ILE A 167 19.24 -6.07 -7.29
C ILE A 167 17.75 -6.33 -7.50
N LEU A 168 17.13 -7.15 -6.65
CA LEU A 168 15.69 -7.43 -6.74
C LEU A 168 14.86 -6.16 -6.55
N THR A 169 15.19 -5.34 -5.55
CA THR A 169 14.50 -4.06 -5.30
C THR A 169 14.64 -3.10 -6.49
N GLN A 170 15.84 -2.97 -7.05
CA GLN A 170 16.06 -2.11 -8.21
C GLN A 170 15.23 -2.57 -9.43
N ASN A 171 15.11 -3.88 -9.65
CA ASN A 171 14.27 -4.41 -10.72
C ASN A 171 12.77 -4.19 -10.46
N MET A 172 12.32 -4.30 -9.21
CA MET A 172 10.94 -3.98 -8.85
C MET A 172 10.58 -2.51 -9.11
N VAL A 173 11.52 -1.58 -8.83
CA VAL A 173 11.34 -0.16 -9.16
C VAL A 173 11.41 0.05 -10.68
N LYS A 174 12.31 -0.65 -11.36
CA LYS A 174 12.44 -0.64 -12.82
C LYS A 174 11.14 -1.04 -13.51
N ASP A 175 10.45 -2.06 -13.01
CA ASP A 175 9.18 -2.56 -13.55
C ASP A 175 7.96 -1.68 -13.18
N ASP A 176 8.18 -0.45 -12.70
CA ASP A 176 7.15 0.58 -12.44
C ASP A 176 6.05 0.13 -11.46
N ILE A 177 6.37 -0.80 -10.55
CA ILE A 177 5.44 -1.32 -9.53
C ILE A 177 4.84 -0.19 -8.70
N MET A 178 5.64 0.83 -8.37
CA MET A 178 5.19 1.98 -7.56
C MET A 178 4.08 2.78 -8.25
N ALA A 179 4.21 3.06 -9.56
CA ALA A 179 3.17 3.76 -10.30
C ALA A 179 1.89 2.91 -10.46
N HIS A 180 2.03 1.59 -10.62
CA HIS A 180 0.87 0.69 -10.62
C HIS A 180 0.12 0.70 -9.30
N LEU A 181 0.83 0.65 -8.17
CA LEU A 181 0.24 0.78 -6.83
C LEU A 181 -0.42 2.14 -6.64
N ALA A 182 0.23 3.22 -7.09
CA ALA A 182 -0.32 4.57 -7.00
C ALA A 182 -1.62 4.71 -7.80
N TRP A 183 -1.65 4.16 -9.02
CA TRP A 183 -2.85 4.13 -9.83
C TRP A 183 -3.98 3.34 -9.14
N ILE A 184 -3.69 2.18 -8.56
CA ILE A 184 -4.67 1.37 -7.82
C ILE A 184 -5.25 2.16 -6.63
N MET A 185 -4.40 2.82 -5.83
CA MET A 185 -4.85 3.60 -4.68
C MET A 185 -5.73 4.79 -5.07
N LYS A 186 -5.43 5.46 -6.19
CA LYS A 186 -6.24 6.58 -6.72
C LYS A 186 -7.59 6.17 -7.27
N ASN A 187 -7.65 5.01 -7.93
CA ASN A 187 -8.87 4.51 -8.57
C ASN A 187 -9.67 3.55 -7.66
N PHE A 188 -9.17 3.30 -6.45
CA PHE A 188 -9.87 2.51 -5.45
C PHE A 188 -11.18 3.20 -5.02
N LYS A 189 -12.27 2.44 -4.96
CA LYS A 189 -13.57 2.89 -4.48
C LYS A 189 -13.98 2.05 -3.29
N THR A 190 -14.11 2.68 -2.13
CA THR A 190 -14.47 2.04 -0.86
C THR A 190 -15.83 1.32 -0.89
N SER A 191 -16.73 1.73 -1.79
CA SER A 191 -18.06 1.15 -1.95
C SER A 191 -18.09 -0.12 -2.81
N SER A 192 -17.20 -0.26 -3.78
CA SER A 192 -17.25 -1.34 -4.78
C SER A 192 -16.08 -2.32 -4.74
N HIS A 193 -14.93 -1.91 -4.20
CA HIS A 193 -13.73 -2.74 -4.21
C HIS A 193 -13.46 -3.39 -2.86
N ASP A 194 -12.83 -4.57 -2.90
CA ASP A 194 -12.42 -5.31 -1.71
C ASP A 194 -11.37 -4.49 -0.91
N PRO A 195 -11.59 -4.20 0.39
CA PRO A 195 -10.65 -3.45 1.23
C PRO A 195 -9.23 -4.04 1.30
N ARG A 196 -9.08 -5.35 1.03
CA ARG A 196 -7.77 -6.02 0.97
C ARG A 196 -6.90 -5.49 -0.16
N VAL A 197 -7.49 -5.02 -1.26
CA VAL A 197 -6.75 -4.37 -2.35
C VAL A 197 -5.98 -3.17 -1.82
N LEU A 198 -6.69 -2.26 -1.12
CA LEU A 198 -6.05 -1.07 -0.55
C LEU A 198 -5.06 -1.44 0.56
N SER A 199 -5.41 -2.40 1.42
CA SER A 199 -4.54 -2.85 2.52
C SER A 199 -3.20 -3.38 2.01
N TYR A 200 -3.21 -4.28 1.03
CA TYR A 200 -1.98 -4.82 0.46
C TYR A 200 -1.25 -3.77 -0.40
N ALA A 201 -1.95 -2.91 -1.12
CA ALA A 201 -1.31 -1.85 -1.89
C ALA A 201 -0.50 -0.89 -1.01
N VAL A 202 -1.07 -0.47 0.13
CA VAL A 202 -0.39 0.36 1.14
C VAL A 202 0.81 -0.38 1.73
N GLU A 203 0.62 -1.65 2.09
CA GLU A 203 1.69 -2.45 2.69
C GLU A 203 2.88 -2.61 1.74
N VAL A 204 2.62 -3.01 0.48
CA VAL A 204 3.66 -3.13 -0.55
C VAL A 204 4.35 -1.78 -0.77
N PHE A 205 3.57 -0.70 -0.93
CA PHE A 205 4.12 0.63 -1.17
C PHE A 205 5.02 1.09 -0.02
N HIS A 206 4.60 0.86 1.22
CA HIS A 206 5.38 1.20 2.41
C HIS A 206 6.72 0.45 2.44
N TYR A 207 6.70 -0.88 2.25
CA TYR A 207 7.94 -1.65 2.25
C TYR A 207 8.85 -1.27 1.07
N MET A 208 8.29 -1.02 -0.11
CA MET A 208 9.08 -0.55 -1.26
C MET A 208 9.77 0.79 -0.97
N LEU A 209 9.09 1.76 -0.36
CA LEU A 209 9.71 3.02 0.06
C LEU A 209 10.84 2.78 1.07
N ARG A 210 10.66 1.85 2.00
CA ARG A 210 11.68 1.48 2.99
C ARG A 210 12.93 0.92 2.30
N LEU A 211 12.76 -0.01 1.37
CA LEU A 211 13.87 -0.62 0.62
C LEU A 211 14.58 0.41 -0.27
N MET A 212 13.83 1.28 -0.95
CA MET A 212 14.41 2.39 -1.70
C MET A 212 15.25 3.31 -0.79
N GLY A 213 14.73 3.63 0.41
CA GLY A 213 15.46 4.42 1.42
C GLY A 213 16.76 3.75 1.86
N GLU A 214 16.70 2.46 2.20
CA GLU A 214 17.89 1.67 2.60
C GLU A 214 18.97 1.64 1.51
N ILE A 215 18.58 1.55 0.23
CA ILE A 215 19.52 1.61 -0.90
C ILE A 215 20.15 3.01 -1.03
N VAL A 216 19.34 4.07 -0.92
CA VAL A 216 19.82 5.47 -0.99
C VAL A 216 20.79 5.77 0.15
N GLU A 217 20.52 5.31 1.38
CA GLU A 217 21.42 5.49 2.51
C GLU A 217 22.79 4.83 2.28
N ARG A 218 22.82 3.68 1.60
CA ARG A 218 24.06 2.93 1.32
C ARG A 218 24.85 3.47 0.13
N LYS A 219 24.17 3.84 -0.96
CA LYS A 219 24.80 4.31 -2.22
C LYS A 219 24.97 5.82 -2.31
N GLY A 220 24.39 6.56 -1.37
CA GLY A 220 24.46 8.01 -1.29
C GLY A 220 23.14 8.70 -1.64
N SER A 221 22.91 9.85 -1.01
CA SER A 221 21.65 10.62 -0.99
C SER A 221 21.16 11.16 -2.34
N LYS A 222 21.91 10.98 -3.43
CA LYS A 222 21.55 11.44 -4.78
C LYS A 222 21.17 10.30 -5.74
N LEU A 223 21.01 9.07 -5.25
CA LEU A 223 20.64 7.96 -6.11
C LEU A 223 19.23 8.15 -6.70
N GLU A 224 19.15 8.19 -8.02
CA GLU A 224 17.89 8.07 -8.75
C GLU A 224 17.71 6.64 -9.28
N PHE A 225 16.51 6.09 -9.12
CA PHE A 225 16.16 4.78 -9.62
C PHE A 225 15.69 4.90 -11.07
N ARG A 226 16.10 3.95 -11.92
CA ARG A 226 15.60 3.86 -13.30
C ARG A 226 14.25 3.15 -13.30
N VAL A 227 13.32 3.66 -14.10
CA VAL A 227 11.96 3.14 -14.24
C VAL A 227 11.63 2.99 -15.72
N GLU A 228 11.02 1.88 -16.10
CA GLU A 228 10.52 1.62 -17.45
C GLU A 228 9.01 1.80 -17.48
N ARG A 229 8.57 2.97 -17.95
CA ARG A 229 7.14 3.30 -18.04
C ARG A 229 6.63 2.94 -19.43
N GLN A 230 5.55 2.16 -19.49
CA GLN A 230 4.85 1.95 -20.75
C GLN A 230 3.85 3.07 -21.01
N HIS A 231 4.05 3.80 -22.11
CA HIS A 231 3.14 4.82 -22.62
C HIS A 231 2.59 4.37 -23.97
N GLY A 232 1.41 3.74 -23.95
CA GLY A 232 0.85 3.06 -25.13
C GLY A 232 1.74 1.89 -25.54
N VAL A 233 2.23 1.93 -26.78
CA VAL A 233 3.12 0.89 -27.36
C VAL A 233 4.61 1.18 -27.08
N ARG A 234 4.96 2.41 -26.64
CA ARG A 234 6.36 2.81 -26.42
C ARG A 234 6.76 2.63 -24.96
N MET A 235 7.99 2.16 -24.77
CA MET A 235 8.64 2.10 -23.45
C MET A 235 9.51 3.34 -23.27
N GLN A 236 9.26 4.11 -22.21
CA GLN A 236 10.04 5.28 -21.85
C GLN A 236 10.84 5.00 -20.59
N GLN A 237 12.16 5.24 -20.65
CA GLN A 237 12.99 5.25 -19.46
C GLN A 237 12.84 6.59 -18.75
N ALA A 238 12.49 6.53 -17.46
CA ALA A 238 12.40 7.67 -16.56
C ALA A 238 13.28 7.43 -15.33
N SER A 239 13.58 8.50 -14.60
CA SER A 239 14.20 8.39 -13.28
C SER A 239 13.20 8.77 -12.19
N THR A 240 13.24 8.04 -11.07
CA THR A 240 12.38 8.28 -9.91
C THR A 240 13.16 8.29 -8.60
N THR A 241 12.54 8.84 -7.58
CA THR A 241 13.00 8.88 -6.20
C THR A 241 11.85 8.51 -5.28
N ALA A 242 12.13 8.10 -4.03
CA ALA A 242 11.08 7.84 -3.05
C ALA A 242 10.13 9.04 -2.88
N THR A 243 10.66 10.26 -2.92
CA THR A 243 9.87 11.49 -2.83
C THR A 243 8.97 11.71 -4.06
N LYS A 244 9.47 11.45 -5.28
CA LYS A 244 8.66 11.51 -6.52
C LYS A 244 7.52 10.48 -6.49
N GLU A 245 7.78 9.27 -5.99
CA GLU A 245 6.76 8.23 -5.86
C GLU A 245 5.68 8.62 -4.82
N VAL A 246 6.05 9.18 -3.66
CA VAL A 246 5.06 9.71 -2.70
C VAL A 246 4.29 10.89 -3.28
N ALA A 247 4.95 11.80 -3.99
CA ALA A 247 4.28 12.91 -4.67
C ALA A 247 3.26 12.41 -5.69
N SER A 248 3.54 11.29 -6.36
CA SER A 248 2.57 10.67 -7.27
C SER A 248 1.28 10.22 -6.57
N LEU A 249 1.30 9.97 -5.26
CA LEU A 249 0.13 9.63 -4.43
C LEU A 249 -0.58 10.83 -3.82
N ALA A 250 -0.04 12.03 -3.97
CA ALA A 250 -0.54 13.24 -3.33
C ALA A 250 -1.85 13.70 -3.97
N ASP A 251 -2.92 12.96 -3.68
CA ASP A 251 -4.24 13.11 -4.23
C ASP A 251 -5.24 12.97 -3.09
N ALA A 252 -6.18 13.90 -3.01
CA ALA A 252 -7.17 13.94 -1.95
C ALA A 252 -7.93 12.62 -1.82
N ARG A 253 -8.29 11.98 -2.95
CA ARG A 253 -9.03 10.71 -2.98
C ARG A 253 -8.26 9.57 -2.30
N VAL A 254 -6.94 9.57 -2.46
CA VAL A 254 -6.08 8.59 -1.79
C VAL A 254 -6.18 8.78 -0.28
N ILE A 255 -6.10 10.02 0.20
CA ILE A 255 -6.18 10.31 1.64
C ILE A 255 -7.53 9.91 2.22
N GLU A 256 -8.63 10.19 1.54
CA GLU A 256 -9.97 9.75 1.96
C GLU A 256 -10.06 8.22 2.06
N ASN A 257 -9.57 7.52 1.03
CA ASN A 257 -9.52 6.06 1.00
C ASN A 257 -8.65 5.48 2.14
N LEU A 258 -7.47 6.06 2.36
CA LEU A 258 -6.56 5.66 3.43
C LEU A 258 -7.17 5.90 4.81
N PHE A 259 -7.81 7.05 5.01
CA PHE A 259 -8.48 7.36 6.28
C PHE A 259 -9.69 6.47 6.53
N HIS A 260 -10.47 6.15 5.50
CA HIS A 260 -11.58 5.19 5.61
C HIS A 260 -11.10 3.80 6.03
N LEU A 261 -9.93 3.35 5.53
CA LEU A 261 -9.31 2.11 5.99
C LEU A 261 -8.79 2.25 7.43
N LEU A 262 -8.19 3.40 7.77
CA LEU A 262 -7.69 3.72 9.11
C LEU A 262 -8.79 3.71 10.18
N GLU A 263 -10.01 4.15 9.85
CA GLU A 263 -11.16 4.11 10.76
C GLU A 263 -11.49 2.68 11.23
N LYS A 264 -11.11 1.67 10.43
CA LYS A 264 -11.30 0.24 10.74
C LYS A 264 -10.11 -0.35 11.52
N TYR A 265 -9.30 0.48 12.20
CA TYR A 265 -8.08 0.08 12.91
C TYR A 265 -8.25 -1.13 13.85
N LYS A 266 -9.43 -1.32 14.45
CA LYS A 266 -9.73 -2.48 15.32
C LYS A 266 -9.71 -3.83 14.59
N ARG A 267 -9.97 -3.85 13.28
CA ARG A 267 -10.08 -5.08 12.46
C ARG A 267 -8.78 -5.43 11.75
N GLN A 268 -7.75 -4.59 11.88
CA GLN A 268 -6.47 -4.73 11.21
C GLN A 268 -5.32 -4.80 12.22
N SER A 269 -4.14 -5.21 11.75
CA SER A 269 -2.95 -5.26 12.59
C SER A 269 -2.51 -3.84 12.96
N ALA A 270 -1.87 -3.71 14.13
CA ALA A 270 -1.22 -2.47 14.55
C ALA A 270 -0.15 -2.03 13.53
N ALA A 271 0.56 -2.99 12.92
CA ALA A 271 1.53 -2.73 11.86
C ALA A 271 0.89 -2.04 10.63
N LEU A 272 -0.24 -2.54 10.11
CA LEU A 272 -0.93 -1.88 8.99
C LEU A 272 -1.43 -0.48 9.38
N THR A 273 -1.91 -0.32 10.62
CA THR A 273 -2.34 0.99 11.13
C THR A 273 -1.17 1.98 11.15
N SER A 274 0.00 1.55 11.62
CA SER A 274 1.24 2.35 11.58
C SER A 274 1.64 2.73 10.15
N MET A 275 1.57 1.78 9.21
CA MET A 275 1.88 2.03 7.80
C MET A 275 0.93 3.06 7.16
N LEU A 276 -0.38 2.96 7.44
CA LEU A 276 -1.38 3.92 6.97
C LEU A 276 -1.10 5.31 7.52
N VAL A 277 -0.84 5.43 8.82
CA VAL A 277 -0.51 6.71 9.45
C VAL A 277 0.72 7.34 8.82
N LYS A 278 1.79 6.56 8.65
CA LYS A 278 3.04 7.02 8.04
C LYS A 278 2.82 7.49 6.60
N LEU A 279 2.04 6.75 5.82
CA LEU A 279 1.75 7.12 4.43
C LEU A 279 0.92 8.40 4.34
N ILE A 280 -0.16 8.53 5.15
CA ILE A 280 -0.96 9.76 5.21
C ILE A 280 -0.07 10.95 5.58
N TYR A 281 0.76 10.81 6.61
CA TYR A 281 1.66 11.87 7.04
C TYR A 281 2.70 12.23 5.97
N GLN A 282 3.27 11.24 5.28
CA GLN A 282 4.21 11.47 4.17
C GLN A 282 3.55 12.21 3.01
N ILE A 283 2.32 11.84 2.63
CA ILE A 283 1.56 12.53 1.59
C ILE A 283 1.32 14.00 1.96
N ILE A 284 0.86 14.26 3.19
CA ILE A 284 0.63 15.63 3.67
C ILE A 284 1.94 16.42 3.73
N ARG A 285 3.06 15.79 4.08
CA ARG A 285 4.37 16.49 4.08
C ARG A 285 4.85 16.86 2.70
N VAL A 286 4.58 16.03 1.68
CA VAL A 286 4.95 16.33 0.30
C VAL A 286 4.03 17.39 -0.30
N GLN A 287 2.73 17.35 0.02
CA GLN A 287 1.75 18.33 -0.43
C GLN A 287 0.89 18.78 0.76
N PRO A 288 1.27 19.88 1.44
CA PRO A 288 0.59 20.35 2.65
C PRO A 288 -0.89 20.67 2.48
N THR A 289 -1.31 21.14 1.30
CA THR A 289 -2.70 21.45 0.96
C THR A 289 -3.66 20.28 1.14
N ASN A 290 -3.16 19.05 1.03
CA ASN A 290 -3.94 17.85 1.25
C ASN A 290 -4.48 17.69 2.69
N ILE A 291 -3.96 18.44 3.68
CA ILE A 291 -4.53 18.45 5.03
C ILE A 291 -5.98 18.96 5.05
N VAL A 292 -6.34 19.82 4.09
CA VAL A 292 -7.64 20.49 4.00
C VAL A 292 -8.77 19.48 3.75
N VAL A 293 -8.45 18.30 3.20
CA VAL A 293 -9.40 17.18 3.05
C VAL A 293 -10.04 16.81 4.40
N PHE A 294 -9.30 16.96 5.51
CA PHE A 294 -9.82 16.68 6.85
C PHE A 294 -10.63 17.83 7.44
N PHE A 295 -10.64 19.03 6.84
CA PHE A 295 -11.39 20.19 7.31
C PHE A 295 -12.85 20.10 6.86
N GLU A 296 -13.48 18.98 7.19
CA GLU A 296 -14.91 18.78 7.10
C GLU A 296 -15.43 18.28 8.44
N LEU A 297 -16.63 18.69 8.79
CA LEU A 297 -17.29 18.26 10.02
C LEU A 297 -17.41 16.73 10.11
N SER A 298 -17.57 16.06 8.97
CA SER A 298 -17.66 14.61 8.88
C SER A 298 -16.41 13.90 9.41
N TYR A 299 -15.21 14.41 9.06
CA TYR A 299 -13.94 13.89 9.56
C TYR A 299 -13.77 14.19 11.05
N PHE A 300 -14.15 15.37 11.51
CA PHE A 300 -14.02 15.75 12.93
C PHE A 300 -14.86 14.85 13.84
N VAL A 301 -16.08 14.51 13.41
CA VAL A 301 -16.92 13.53 14.12
C VAL A 301 -16.27 12.14 14.14
N ARG A 302 -15.68 11.68 13.03
CA ARG A 302 -14.93 10.40 12.98
C ARG A 302 -13.71 10.42 13.90
N ILE A 303 -12.92 11.49 13.87
CA ILE A 303 -11.75 11.70 14.73
C ILE A 303 -12.17 11.69 16.20
N PHE A 304 -13.26 12.37 16.56
CA PHE A 304 -13.81 12.39 17.91
C PHE A 304 -14.25 11.00 18.37
N ARG A 305 -14.95 10.24 17.50
CA ARG A 305 -15.35 8.85 17.80
C ARG A 305 -14.13 7.95 18.04
N MET A 306 -13.11 8.05 17.19
CA MET A 306 -11.87 7.28 17.36
C MET A 306 -11.13 7.69 18.66
N SER A 307 -10.99 8.98 18.92
CA SER A 307 -10.27 9.49 20.11
C SER A 307 -11.02 9.22 21.43
N SER A 308 -12.33 9.00 21.36
CA SER A 308 -13.17 8.62 22.49
C SER A 308 -13.16 7.11 22.77
N ASP A 309 -12.51 6.33 21.92
CA ASP A 309 -12.44 4.89 22.06
C ASP A 309 -11.62 4.46 23.29
N PRO A 310 -12.16 3.62 24.18
CA PRO A 310 -11.41 3.12 25.34
C PRO A 310 -10.13 2.39 24.95
N LEU A 311 -10.10 1.72 23.79
CA LEU A 311 -8.92 0.97 23.33
C LEU A 311 -7.70 1.87 23.10
N LEU A 312 -7.92 3.07 22.55
CA LEU A 312 -6.83 4.03 22.31
C LEU A 312 -6.36 4.72 23.58
N ARG A 313 -7.19 4.73 24.63
CA ARG A 313 -6.89 5.33 25.94
C ARG A 313 -6.21 4.35 26.91
N ASP A 314 -6.21 3.07 26.59
CA ASP A 314 -5.57 2.03 27.39
C ASP A 314 -4.04 2.24 27.44
N LYS A 315 -3.46 2.26 28.65
CA LYS A 315 -2.02 2.49 28.85
C LYS A 315 -1.13 1.39 28.27
N LYS A 316 -1.62 0.16 28.14
CA LYS A 316 -0.87 -0.99 27.62
C LYS A 316 -1.23 -1.26 26.16
N MET A 317 -2.52 -1.38 25.86
CA MET A 317 -2.98 -1.71 24.49
C MET A 317 -2.92 -0.51 23.54
N GLY A 318 -3.12 0.71 24.05
CA GLY A 318 -3.10 1.94 23.25
C GLY A 318 -1.71 2.33 22.75
N LEU A 319 -0.63 1.82 23.36
CA LEU A 319 0.75 2.07 22.92
C LEU A 319 0.98 1.65 21.46
N GLN A 320 0.34 0.57 21.02
CA GLN A 320 0.42 0.08 19.64
C GLN A 320 -0.22 1.02 18.62
N TYR A 321 -1.05 1.96 19.09
CA TYR A 321 -1.81 2.91 18.28
C TYR A 321 -1.42 4.37 18.57
N GLN A 322 -0.27 4.60 19.22
CA GLN A 322 0.17 5.95 19.56
C GLN A 322 0.40 6.82 18.32
N GLU A 323 0.94 6.25 17.24
CA GLU A 323 1.10 6.96 15.96
C GLU A 323 -0.24 7.45 15.41
N LEU A 324 -1.30 6.62 15.51
CA LEU A 324 -2.65 7.00 15.11
C LEU A 324 -3.14 8.21 15.91
N VAL A 325 -3.06 8.14 17.24
CA VAL A 325 -3.44 9.27 18.12
C VAL A 325 -2.67 10.54 17.74
N SER A 326 -1.38 10.40 17.40
CA SER A 326 -0.52 11.52 17.02
C SER A 326 -0.95 12.16 15.70
N LEU A 327 -1.36 11.35 14.70
CA LEU A 327 -1.94 11.85 13.45
C LEU A 327 -3.26 12.58 13.70
N LEU A 328 -4.16 12.03 14.52
CA LEU A 328 -5.43 12.66 14.85
C LEU A 328 -5.22 14.03 15.51
N GLN A 329 -4.30 14.12 16.47
CA GLN A 329 -3.93 15.39 17.10
C GLN A 329 -3.27 16.35 16.11
N TYR A 330 -2.41 15.85 15.21
CA TYR A 330 -1.77 16.67 14.19
C TYR A 330 -2.81 17.34 13.30
N VAL A 331 -3.81 16.60 12.81
CA VAL A 331 -4.91 17.14 12.00
C VAL A 331 -5.66 18.24 12.74
N LEU A 332 -6.05 18.01 14.00
CA LEU A 332 -6.75 19.02 14.81
C LEU A 332 -5.90 20.27 15.03
N ARG A 333 -4.60 20.12 15.29
CA ARG A 333 -3.69 21.27 15.46
C ARG A 333 -3.56 22.08 14.16
N GLN A 334 -3.49 21.42 13.01
CA GLN A 334 -3.40 22.13 11.72
C GLN A 334 -4.70 22.90 11.43
N PHE A 335 -5.86 22.37 11.80
CA PHE A 335 -7.11 23.10 11.67
C PHE A 335 -7.12 24.37 12.53
N PHE A 336 -6.76 24.29 13.81
CA PHE A 336 -6.77 25.49 14.67
C PHE A 336 -5.73 26.52 14.23
N LYS A 337 -4.55 26.09 13.75
CA LYS A 337 -3.58 26.98 13.11
C LYS A 337 -4.16 27.67 11.88
N CYS A 338 -4.90 26.95 11.05
CA CYS A 338 -5.60 27.53 9.91
C CYS A 338 -6.68 28.51 10.36
N ALA A 339 -7.41 28.21 11.43
CA ALA A 339 -8.47 29.07 11.97
C ALA A 339 -7.97 30.39 12.57
N GLU A 340 -6.73 30.42 13.05
CA GLU A 340 -6.06 31.65 13.50
C GLU A 340 -5.78 32.61 12.33
N ILE A 341 -5.59 32.07 11.11
CA ILE A 341 -5.30 32.84 9.89
C ILE A 341 -6.58 33.14 9.12
N ASN A 342 -7.42 32.11 8.91
CA ASN A 342 -8.66 32.15 8.14
C ASN A 342 -9.86 31.83 9.03
N GLY A 343 -10.58 32.86 9.48
CA GLY A 343 -11.81 32.69 10.27
C GLY A 343 -12.95 31.99 9.51
N CYS A 344 -12.94 32.04 8.18
CA CYS A 344 -13.95 31.37 7.34
C CYS A 344 -13.79 29.84 7.33
N VAL A 345 -12.67 29.29 7.84
CA VAL A 345 -12.46 27.84 7.90
C VAL A 345 -13.54 27.11 8.71
N PHE A 346 -14.19 27.79 9.66
CA PHE A 346 -15.34 27.24 10.41
C PHE A 346 -16.57 27.03 9.53
N VAL A 347 -16.78 27.91 8.55
CA VAL A 347 -17.85 27.78 7.55
C VAL A 347 -17.47 26.70 6.55
N GLU A 348 -16.20 26.63 6.14
CA GLU A 348 -15.68 25.57 5.28
C GLU A 348 -15.88 24.16 5.83
N LEU A 349 -15.96 23.97 7.16
CA LEU A 349 -16.27 22.67 7.75
C LEU A 349 -17.61 22.08 7.27
N LEU A 350 -18.56 22.93 6.88
CA LEU A 350 -19.90 22.52 6.45
C LEU A 350 -19.92 22.06 4.99
N PHE A 351 -18.90 22.40 4.22
CA PHE A 351 -18.82 22.11 2.79
C PHE A 351 -17.88 20.94 2.53
N ARG A 352 -18.38 19.97 1.75
CA ARG A 352 -17.57 18.86 1.27
C ARG A 352 -16.46 19.39 0.36
N LYS A 353 -15.23 19.00 0.62
CA LYS A 353 -14.09 19.21 -0.26
C LYS A 353 -14.27 18.23 -1.42
N ILE A 354 -14.60 18.76 -2.59
CA ILE A 354 -14.90 17.92 -3.74
C ILE A 354 -13.59 17.30 -4.24
N THR A 355 -13.41 16.01 -3.96
CA THR A 355 -12.21 15.24 -4.31
C THR A 355 -12.40 14.36 -5.56
N HIS A 356 -13.65 14.13 -5.97
CA HIS A 356 -14.02 13.08 -6.94
C HIS A 356 -14.42 13.60 -8.33
N GLU A 357 -14.47 14.90 -8.52
CA GLU A 357 -15.04 15.51 -9.71
C GLU A 357 -14.00 15.76 -10.80
N ASN A 358 -14.50 15.98 -12.02
CA ASN A 358 -13.69 16.25 -13.19
C ASN A 358 -12.80 17.47 -12.86
N PRO A 359 -11.49 17.50 -13.18
CA PRO A 359 -10.65 18.68 -12.93
C PRO A 359 -11.21 19.98 -13.53
N LYS A 360 -12.15 19.86 -14.49
CA LYS A 360 -12.92 20.95 -15.10
C LYS A 360 -14.05 21.53 -14.23
N GLU A 361 -14.37 20.90 -13.10
CA GLU A 361 -15.41 21.33 -12.17
C GLU A 361 -14.84 22.10 -10.97
N ALA A 362 -13.51 22.14 -10.84
CA ALA A 362 -12.82 23.04 -9.92
C ALA A 362 -13.11 24.50 -10.33
N LEU A 363 -13.39 25.34 -9.33
CA LEU A 363 -13.57 26.78 -9.46
C LEU A 363 -12.27 27.47 -9.88
N LEU A 364 -11.13 26.88 -9.50
CA LEU A 364 -9.80 27.26 -9.98
C LEU A 364 -9.24 26.20 -10.93
N GLU A 365 -8.10 26.49 -11.56
CA GLU A 365 -7.40 25.56 -12.46
C GLU A 365 -7.10 24.19 -11.83
N SER A 366 -7.06 24.09 -10.49
CA SER A 366 -6.98 22.81 -9.78
C SER A 366 -7.53 22.87 -8.35
N HIS A 367 -8.01 21.73 -7.82
CA HIS A 367 -8.38 21.57 -6.41
C HIS A 367 -7.22 21.83 -5.43
N THR A 368 -5.97 21.70 -5.89
CA THR A 368 -4.81 22.04 -5.05
C THR A 368 -4.78 23.53 -4.75
N ASN A 369 -5.13 24.36 -5.73
CA ASN A 369 -5.19 25.81 -5.58
C ASN A 369 -6.38 26.21 -4.69
N GLU A 370 -7.52 25.52 -4.78
CA GLU A 370 -8.66 25.75 -3.89
C GLU A 370 -8.32 25.43 -2.43
N PHE A 371 -7.61 24.32 -2.19
CA PHE A 371 -7.15 23.97 -0.85
C PHE A 371 -6.09 24.95 -0.34
N GLN A 372 -5.24 25.45 -1.23
CA GLN A 372 -4.27 26.49 -0.89
C GLN A 372 -4.99 27.80 -0.47
N ALA A 373 -6.00 28.20 -1.22
CA ALA A 373 -6.82 29.39 -0.92
C ALA A 373 -7.48 29.31 0.49
N ILE A 374 -7.91 28.12 0.91
CA ILE A 374 -8.43 27.93 2.27
C ILE A 374 -7.34 28.15 3.32
N LEU A 375 -6.11 27.67 3.07
CA LEU A 375 -4.99 27.79 4.02
C LEU A 375 -4.45 29.22 4.15
N ASP A 376 -4.57 30.03 3.10
CA ASP A 376 -4.06 31.41 3.06
C ASP A 376 -5.15 32.48 3.19
N ASN A 377 -6.33 32.13 3.71
CA ASN A 377 -7.44 33.07 3.93
C ASN A 377 -7.94 33.75 2.64
N TYR A 378 -7.86 33.04 1.51
CA TYR A 378 -8.28 33.52 0.20
C TYR A 378 -7.57 34.83 -0.18
N GLU A 379 -6.35 35.03 0.32
CA GLU A 379 -5.58 36.24 0.06
C GLU A 379 -5.01 36.29 -1.36
N ASP A 380 -4.97 35.14 -2.04
CA ASP A 380 -4.58 35.05 -3.44
C ASP A 380 -5.45 35.98 -4.33
N GLU A 381 -4.78 36.92 -4.99
CA GLU A 381 -5.42 37.90 -5.88
C GLU A 381 -6.15 37.22 -7.04
N GLU A 382 -5.67 36.07 -7.52
CA GLU A 382 -6.37 35.30 -8.54
C GLU A 382 -7.71 34.78 -8.02
N TYR A 383 -7.75 34.29 -6.78
CA TYR A 383 -8.99 33.81 -6.16
C TYR A 383 -9.98 34.93 -5.91
N LYS A 384 -9.51 36.08 -5.40
CA LYS A 384 -10.36 37.26 -5.16
C LYS A 384 -11.03 37.72 -6.45
N VAL A 385 -10.25 37.95 -7.50
CA VAL A 385 -10.75 38.48 -8.77
C VAL A 385 -11.61 37.46 -9.52
N ARG A 386 -11.20 36.19 -9.56
CA ARG A 386 -11.92 35.17 -10.33
C ARG A 386 -13.16 34.63 -9.62
N ILE A 387 -13.22 34.65 -8.29
CA ILE A 387 -14.30 34.00 -7.54
C ILE A 387 -15.04 35.00 -6.66
N LEU A 388 -14.37 35.67 -5.74
CA LEU A 388 -15.05 36.51 -4.74
C LEU A 388 -15.73 37.73 -5.37
N ASP A 389 -15.08 38.40 -6.31
CA ASP A 389 -15.63 39.56 -7.01
C ASP A 389 -16.83 39.19 -7.90
N ARG A 390 -16.79 38.01 -8.53
CA ARG A 390 -17.90 37.48 -9.35
C ARG A 390 -19.09 37.05 -8.49
N ILE A 391 -18.83 36.44 -7.33
CA ILE A 391 -19.87 36.15 -6.33
C ILE A 391 -20.50 37.46 -5.83
N ALA A 392 -19.69 38.48 -5.54
CA ALA A 392 -20.18 39.79 -5.11
C ALA A 392 -21.00 40.49 -6.21
N ALA A 393 -20.66 40.27 -7.48
CA ALA A 393 -21.43 40.71 -8.63
C ALA A 393 -22.73 39.91 -8.87
N GLY A 394 -22.99 38.86 -8.08
CA GLY A 394 -24.20 38.05 -8.16
C GLY A 394 -24.19 37.01 -9.27
N GLU A 395 -23.02 36.67 -9.82
CA GLU A 395 -22.91 35.61 -10.81
C GLU A 395 -23.22 34.24 -10.19
N THR A 396 -23.78 33.33 -10.98
CA THR A 396 -24.07 31.96 -10.53
C THR A 396 -22.82 31.09 -10.61
N LEU A 397 -22.77 30.04 -9.79
CA LEU A 397 -21.65 29.10 -9.76
C LEU A 397 -21.44 28.38 -11.12
N GLU A 398 -22.51 28.21 -11.90
CA GLU A 398 -22.44 27.66 -13.26
C GLU A 398 -21.79 28.65 -14.25
N ALA A 399 -22.09 29.94 -14.13
CA ALA A 399 -21.47 31.00 -14.93
C ALA A 399 -19.98 31.20 -14.57
N MET A 400 -19.59 30.89 -13.33
CA MET A 400 -18.18 30.94 -12.91
C MET A 400 -17.34 29.78 -13.46
N LYS A 401 -17.97 28.64 -13.77
CA LYS A 401 -17.31 27.44 -14.33
C LYS A 401 -17.11 27.50 -15.85
N SER A 402 -17.84 28.37 -16.55
CA SER A 402 -17.70 28.65 -17.99
C SER A 402 -16.71 29.77 -18.26
#